data_AF-A0A4Q6JBL6-F1
#
_entry.id   AF-A0A4Q6JBL6-F1
#
_cell.length_a   1.000
_cell.length_b   1.000
_cell.length_c   1.000
_cell.angle_alpha   90.00
_cell.angle_beta   90.00
_cell.angle_gamma   90.00
#
_symmetry.space_group_name_H-M   'P 1'
#
loop_
_entity.id
_entity.type
_entity.pdbx_description
1 polymer ?
#
loop_
_entity_poly.entity_id
_entity_poly.type
_entity_poly.pdbx_seq_one_letter_code
_entity_poly.pdbx_strand_id
1 'polypeptide(L)'
;MKYLVASMLVAASSVAAARPAPLVSIPSHDGFFDNIAAHCGKAYEGKVSVDNVAGPSSFAGKKLVMHVRRCNERELQVPFHVGDDASRTWIITKTGSGLSLKHDHRHKDGSDDKSTMYGGHTLDAGFANAQSFPADQYSKELFVSQGIPQSMGNTWQMYIYPKQFTYRLVREGREFRVDFDLTKPITPPSAPWGYED
;
A
#
# COMPACT_ATOMS: atom_id res chain seq x y z
N MET A 1 -3.16 -55.47 -54.19
CA MET A 1 -2.61 -54.26 -53.55
C MET A 1 -3.60 -53.83 -52.47
N LYS A 2 -3.33 -54.15 -51.20
CA LYS A 2 -4.24 -53.86 -50.06
C LYS A 2 -3.82 -52.52 -49.46
N TYR A 3 -4.66 -51.50 -49.55
CA TYR A 3 -4.44 -50.21 -48.89
C TYR A 3 -5.08 -50.26 -47.50
N LEU A 4 -4.26 -50.19 -46.44
CA LEU A 4 -4.73 -49.97 -45.08
C LEU A 4 -5.06 -48.49 -44.90
N VAL A 5 -6.31 -48.20 -44.52
CA VAL A 5 -6.74 -46.86 -44.08
C VAL A 5 -6.52 -46.79 -42.57
N ALA A 6 -5.56 -45.99 -42.12
CA ALA A 6 -5.34 -45.73 -40.71
C ALA A 6 -6.25 -44.57 -40.25
N SER A 7 -7.29 -44.88 -39.48
CA SER A 7 -8.14 -43.87 -38.82
C SER A 7 -7.36 -43.22 -37.68
N MET A 8 -7.04 -41.93 -37.86
CA MET A 8 -6.41 -41.10 -36.84
C MET A 8 -7.49 -40.61 -35.86
N LEU A 9 -7.52 -41.17 -34.65
CA LEU A 9 -8.35 -40.68 -33.55
C LEU A 9 -7.75 -39.37 -33.02
N VAL A 10 -8.41 -38.24 -33.30
CA VAL A 10 -8.12 -36.95 -32.67
C VAL A 10 -8.74 -36.95 -31.29
N ALA A 11 -7.92 -37.16 -30.25
CA ALA A 11 -8.35 -36.97 -28.87
C ALA A 11 -8.48 -35.46 -28.60
N ALA A 12 -9.71 -34.95 -28.53
CA ALA A 12 -9.99 -33.59 -28.09
C ALA A 12 -9.72 -33.50 -26.58
N SER A 13 -8.54 -33.02 -26.19
CA SER A 13 -8.24 -32.67 -24.80
C SER A 13 -9.14 -31.49 -24.38
N SER A 14 -10.18 -31.78 -23.62
CA SER A 14 -10.98 -30.78 -22.93
C SER A 14 -10.12 -30.13 -21.85
N VAL A 15 -9.45 -29.03 -22.20
CA VAL A 15 -8.85 -28.13 -21.22
C VAL A 15 -9.99 -27.55 -20.41
N ALA A 16 -10.24 -28.11 -19.23
CA ALA A 16 -11.17 -27.55 -18.27
C ALA A 16 -10.66 -26.15 -17.90
N ALA A 17 -11.32 -25.11 -18.41
CA ALA A 17 -11.03 -23.74 -18.04
C ALA A 17 -11.42 -23.55 -16.57
N ALA A 18 -10.45 -23.72 -15.68
CA ALA A 18 -10.64 -23.43 -14.26
C ALA A 18 -10.88 -21.93 -14.10
N ARG A 19 -12.08 -21.56 -13.63
CA ARG A 19 -12.39 -20.17 -13.28
C ARG A 19 -11.54 -19.78 -12.06
N PRO A 20 -10.90 -18.60 -12.06
CA PRO A 20 -10.16 -18.14 -10.89
C PRO A 20 -11.11 -18.04 -9.69
N ALA A 21 -10.63 -18.45 -8.51
CA ALA A 21 -11.38 -18.26 -7.28
C ALA A 21 -11.67 -16.76 -7.08
N PRO A 22 -12.88 -16.40 -6.61
CA PRO A 22 -13.21 -15.00 -6.37
C PRO A 22 -12.31 -14.43 -5.27
N LEU A 23 -11.94 -13.16 -5.42
CA LEU A 23 -11.34 -12.42 -4.32
C LEU A 23 -12.42 -12.17 -3.27
N VAL A 24 -12.23 -12.69 -2.06
CA VAL A 24 -13.18 -12.49 -0.96
C VAL A 24 -12.70 -11.34 -0.06
N SER A 25 -13.65 -10.59 0.50
CA SER A 25 -13.42 -9.48 1.40
C SER A 25 -14.59 -9.37 2.36
N ILE A 26 -14.40 -8.67 3.48
CA ILE A 26 -15.44 -8.43 4.48
C ILE A 26 -15.85 -6.95 4.48
N PRO A 27 -17.07 -6.61 4.96
CA PRO A 27 -17.58 -5.24 4.86
C PRO A 27 -16.70 -4.15 5.49
N SER A 28 -15.94 -4.47 6.54
CA SER A 28 -15.03 -3.50 7.17
C SER A 28 -13.79 -3.20 6.31
N HIS A 29 -13.22 -4.21 5.65
CA HIS A 29 -12.10 -4.03 4.74
C HIS A 29 -12.54 -3.34 3.45
N ASP A 30 -13.70 -3.72 2.91
CA ASP A 30 -14.29 -3.05 1.75
C ASP A 30 -14.62 -1.59 2.06
N GLY A 31 -15.30 -1.32 3.17
CA GLY A 31 -15.60 0.06 3.58
C GLY A 31 -14.35 0.92 3.76
N PHE A 32 -13.27 0.37 4.34
CA PHE A 32 -12.00 1.09 4.47
C PHE A 32 -11.35 1.37 3.13
N PHE A 33 -11.27 0.37 2.27
CA PHE A 33 -10.71 0.50 0.93
C PHE A 33 -11.49 1.53 0.11
N ASP A 34 -12.82 1.43 0.11
CA ASP A 34 -13.72 2.29 -0.67
C ASP A 34 -13.70 3.73 -0.14
N ASN A 35 -13.59 3.92 1.18
CA ASN A 35 -13.43 5.25 1.78
C ASN A 35 -12.15 5.95 1.29
N ILE A 36 -11.05 5.24 1.08
CA ILE A 36 -9.83 5.82 0.49
C ILE A 36 -10.04 6.00 -1.03
N ALA A 37 -10.60 5.01 -1.72
CA ALA A 37 -10.84 5.06 -3.16
C ALA A 37 -11.76 6.22 -3.58
N ALA A 38 -12.67 6.68 -2.72
CA ALA A 38 -13.51 7.87 -2.94
C ALA A 38 -12.70 9.17 -3.14
N HIS A 39 -11.41 9.15 -2.77
CA HIS A 39 -10.48 10.25 -2.97
C HIS A 39 -9.59 10.08 -4.21
N CYS A 40 -9.86 9.11 -5.09
CA CYS A 40 -9.04 8.88 -6.28
C CYS A 40 -8.84 10.15 -7.12
N GLY A 41 -7.59 10.38 -7.54
CA GLY A 41 -7.12 11.58 -8.25
C GLY A 41 -6.93 12.82 -7.38
N LYS A 42 -7.26 12.79 -6.08
CA LYS A 42 -7.12 13.94 -5.19
C LYS A 42 -5.83 13.87 -4.37
N ALA A 43 -5.24 15.04 -4.14
CA ALA A 43 -4.09 15.21 -3.28
C ALA A 43 -4.40 16.16 -2.13
N TYR A 44 -3.73 15.95 -1.00
CA TYR A 44 -3.97 16.67 0.25
C TYR A 44 -2.67 16.98 0.95
N GLU A 45 -2.58 18.18 1.50
CA GLU A 45 -1.47 18.57 2.36
C GLU A 45 -1.67 18.03 3.78
N GLY A 46 -0.57 17.58 4.38
CA GLY A 46 -0.56 17.07 5.74
C GLY A 46 0.47 17.73 6.63
N LYS A 47 0.39 17.40 7.91
CA LYS A 47 1.32 17.86 8.93
C LYS A 47 1.65 16.72 9.88
N VAL A 48 2.89 16.72 10.39
CA VAL A 48 3.26 15.83 11.50
C VAL A 48 2.49 16.27 12.74
N SER A 49 1.69 15.38 13.32
CA SER A 49 0.95 15.64 14.55
C SER A 49 1.56 14.94 15.78
N VAL A 50 2.31 13.86 15.57
CA VAL A 50 3.11 13.20 16.62
C VAL A 50 4.45 12.78 16.04
N ASP A 51 5.53 13.11 16.75
CA ASP A 51 6.86 12.57 16.51
C ASP A 51 7.63 12.53 17.84
N ASN A 52 7.66 11.37 18.47
CA ASN A 52 8.14 11.23 19.85
C ASN A 52 9.64 10.90 19.97
N VAL A 53 10.39 10.95 18.87
CA VAL A 53 11.86 10.75 18.86
C VAL A 53 12.55 12.10 18.79
N ALA A 54 13.61 12.27 19.58
CA ALA A 54 14.38 13.51 19.61
C ALA A 54 15.14 13.75 18.29
N GLY A 55 15.25 15.02 17.90
CA GLY A 55 15.93 15.47 16.68
C GLY A 55 14.96 15.81 15.54
N PRO A 56 15.42 16.57 14.51
CA PRO A 56 14.59 16.87 13.36
C PRO A 56 14.36 15.58 12.56
N SER A 57 13.10 15.16 12.42
CA SER A 57 12.79 14.06 11.51
C SER A 57 12.96 14.49 10.05
N SER A 58 13.09 13.52 9.15
CA SER A 58 13.14 13.76 7.70
C SER A 58 11.90 14.49 7.15
N PHE A 59 10.85 14.63 7.96
CA PHE A 59 9.60 15.31 7.64
C PHE A 59 9.54 16.76 8.17
N ALA A 60 10.42 17.12 9.13
CA ALA A 60 10.36 18.41 9.80
C ALA A 60 10.59 19.57 8.81
N GLY A 61 9.67 20.54 8.80
CA GLY A 61 9.74 21.71 7.93
C GLY A 61 9.55 21.42 6.43
N LYS A 62 9.10 20.21 6.06
CA LYS A 62 8.81 19.84 4.67
C LYS A 62 7.31 19.89 4.41
N LYS A 63 6.95 20.26 3.17
CA LYS A 63 5.57 20.12 2.69
C LYS A 63 5.26 18.64 2.51
N LEU A 64 4.23 18.16 3.18
CA LEU A 64 3.83 16.75 3.16
C LEU A 64 2.58 16.60 2.30
N VAL A 65 2.64 15.80 1.25
CA VAL A 65 1.51 15.63 0.32
C VAL A 65 1.21 14.16 0.11
N MET A 66 0.00 13.74 0.47
CA MET A 66 -0.55 12.47 0.01
C MET A 66 -1.32 12.69 -1.30
N HIS A 67 -1.24 11.75 -2.22
CA HIS A 67 -2.02 11.75 -3.45
C HIS A 67 -2.64 10.36 -3.61
N VAL A 68 -3.97 10.23 -3.67
CA VAL A 68 -4.62 8.94 -3.97
C VAL A 68 -4.63 8.77 -5.49
N ARG A 69 -3.56 8.22 -6.06
CA ARG A 69 -3.21 8.40 -7.48
C ARG A 69 -3.85 7.38 -8.42
N ARG A 70 -3.73 6.08 -8.10
CA ARG A 70 -4.30 4.99 -8.89
C ARG A 70 -5.20 4.16 -7.99
N CYS A 71 -6.38 3.85 -8.50
CA CYS A 71 -7.36 3.05 -7.78
C CYS A 71 -7.97 2.05 -8.76
N ASN A 72 -7.94 0.78 -8.38
CA ASN A 72 -8.74 -0.26 -9.02
C ASN A 72 -9.42 -1.09 -7.93
N GLU A 73 -10.20 -2.09 -8.33
CA GLU A 73 -10.98 -2.92 -7.41
C GLU A 73 -10.13 -3.68 -6.39
N ARG A 74 -8.82 -3.86 -6.66
CA ARG A 74 -7.91 -4.68 -5.86
C ARG A 74 -6.79 -3.88 -5.20
N GLU A 75 -6.38 -2.75 -5.77
CA GLU A 75 -5.22 -1.99 -5.32
C GLU A 75 -5.44 -0.49 -5.36
N LEU A 76 -4.97 0.19 -4.30
CA LEU A 76 -4.81 1.63 -4.21
C LEU A 76 -3.32 1.97 -4.13
N GLN A 77 -2.89 2.93 -4.93
CA GLN A 77 -1.53 3.49 -4.87
C GLN A 77 -1.63 4.94 -4.41
N VAL A 78 -1.03 5.22 -3.25
CA VAL A 78 -1.07 6.52 -2.58
C VAL A 78 0.35 7.06 -2.41
N PRO A 79 0.88 7.81 -3.40
CA PRO A 79 2.16 8.48 -3.25
C PRO A 79 2.20 9.46 -2.07
N PHE A 80 3.33 9.48 -1.37
CA PHE A 80 3.58 10.37 -0.24
C PHE A 80 4.86 11.19 -0.49
N HIS A 81 4.67 12.46 -0.85
CA HIS A 81 5.75 13.40 -1.14
C HIS A 81 6.17 14.15 0.13
N VAL A 82 7.48 14.30 0.32
CA VAL A 82 8.08 14.99 1.47
C VAL A 82 9.03 16.07 0.95
N GLY A 83 8.51 17.28 0.75
CA GLY A 83 9.20 18.29 -0.05
C GLY A 83 9.43 17.76 -1.47
N ASP A 84 10.68 17.79 -1.92
CA ASP A 84 11.08 17.29 -3.25
C ASP A 84 11.32 15.78 -3.30
N ASP A 85 11.19 15.08 -2.17
CA ASP A 85 11.36 13.64 -2.08
C ASP A 85 10.05 12.94 -2.45
N ALA A 86 10.03 12.33 -3.63
CA ALA A 86 8.91 11.61 -4.21
C ALA A 86 9.14 10.08 -4.23
N SER A 87 9.98 9.58 -3.32
CA SER A 87 10.40 8.17 -3.28
C SER A 87 9.33 7.19 -2.81
N ARG A 88 8.31 7.64 -2.06
CA ARG A 88 7.40 6.76 -1.32
C ARG A 88 6.04 6.64 -1.97
N THR A 89 5.56 5.42 -2.11
CA THR A 89 4.17 5.10 -2.43
C THR A 89 3.63 4.07 -1.45
N TRP A 90 2.50 4.37 -0.81
CA TRP A 90 1.74 3.36 -0.08
C TRP A 90 0.89 2.57 -1.04
N ILE A 91 1.04 1.25 -1.04
CA ILE A 91 0.24 0.32 -1.85
C ILE A 91 -0.66 -0.46 -0.90
N ILE A 92 -1.97 -0.31 -1.06
CA ILE A 92 -2.99 -0.99 -0.26
C ILE A 92 -3.69 -1.99 -1.17
N THR A 93 -3.64 -3.28 -0.84
CA THR A 93 -4.12 -4.36 -1.72
C THR A 93 -5.10 -5.27 -0.99
N LYS A 94 -6.23 -5.59 -1.64
CA LYS A 94 -7.15 -6.67 -1.22
C LYS A 94 -6.53 -8.02 -1.57
N THR A 95 -6.25 -8.84 -0.57
CA THR A 95 -5.51 -10.10 -0.74
C THR A 95 -6.40 -11.34 -0.83
N GLY A 96 -7.67 -11.23 -0.45
CA GLY A 96 -8.56 -12.40 -0.28
C GLY A 96 -8.58 -12.92 1.17
N SER A 97 -7.65 -12.48 2.02
CA SER A 97 -7.56 -12.81 3.44
C SER A 97 -7.46 -11.56 4.32
N GLY A 98 -7.68 -10.38 3.73
CA GLY A 98 -7.63 -9.09 4.38
C GLY A 98 -7.04 -8.03 3.45
N LEU A 99 -6.39 -7.04 4.07
CA LEU A 99 -5.68 -5.97 3.38
C LEU A 99 -4.18 -6.04 3.68
N SER A 100 -3.34 -5.91 2.65
CA SER A 100 -1.92 -5.64 2.82
C SER A 100 -1.61 -4.17 2.60
N LEU A 101 -0.67 -3.64 3.37
CA LEU A 101 -0.03 -2.36 3.15
C LEU A 101 1.44 -2.60 2.80
N LYS A 102 1.92 -1.99 1.72
CA LYS A 102 3.32 -2.01 1.30
C LYS A 102 3.83 -0.60 1.05
N HIS A 103 5.10 -0.36 1.35
CA HIS A 103 5.80 0.89 1.09
C HIS A 103 6.75 0.66 -0.08
N ASP A 104 6.32 1.05 -1.28
CA ASP A 104 7.23 1.07 -2.43
C ASP A 104 8.12 2.31 -2.32
N HIS A 105 9.42 2.04 -2.17
CA HIS A 105 10.48 3.04 -2.07
C HIS A 105 11.39 2.92 -3.28
N ARG A 106 11.59 4.04 -3.96
CA ARG A 106 12.44 4.11 -5.16
C ARG A 106 13.47 5.21 -5.09
N HIS A 107 14.55 5.01 -5.82
CA HIS A 107 15.53 6.05 -6.13
C HIS A 107 14.99 7.01 -7.21
N LYS A 108 15.68 8.15 -7.39
CA LYS A 108 15.28 9.20 -8.36
C LYS A 108 15.23 8.71 -9.81
N ASP A 109 16.06 7.72 -10.14
CA ASP A 109 16.08 7.08 -11.46
C ASP A 109 14.96 6.04 -11.64
N GLY A 110 14.13 5.83 -10.61
CA GLY A 110 13.01 4.90 -10.63
C GLY A 110 13.38 3.46 -10.27
N SER A 111 14.64 3.17 -9.96
CA SER A 111 15.05 1.85 -9.46
C SER A 111 14.64 1.63 -8.00
N ASP A 112 14.47 0.37 -7.61
CA ASP A 112 14.04 -0.01 -6.27
C ASP A 112 15.09 0.33 -5.20
N ASP A 113 14.65 0.95 -4.10
CA ASP A 113 15.48 1.09 -2.90
C ASP A 113 15.66 -0.27 -2.23
N LYS A 114 16.80 -0.51 -1.59
CA LYS A 114 17.05 -1.74 -0.81
C LYS A 114 16.00 -1.97 0.28
N SER A 115 15.43 -0.90 0.83
CA SER A 115 14.36 -0.90 1.81
C SER A 115 13.02 -0.57 1.15
N THR A 116 12.62 -1.35 0.13
CA THR A 116 11.32 -1.25 -0.53
C THR A 116 10.39 -2.42 -0.16
N MET A 117 9.11 -2.30 -0.47
CA MET A 117 8.06 -3.30 -0.29
C MET A 117 7.92 -3.84 1.14
N TYR A 118 8.40 -3.09 2.14
CA TYR A 118 8.11 -3.39 3.54
C TYR A 118 6.71 -2.90 3.92
N GLY A 119 6.12 -3.49 4.95
CA GLY A 119 4.79 -3.16 5.42
C GLY A 119 4.17 -4.31 6.20
N GLY A 120 2.86 -4.46 6.11
CA GLY A 120 2.12 -5.36 6.97
C GLY A 120 0.83 -5.87 6.36
N HIS A 121 0.16 -6.74 7.11
CA HIS A 121 -1.12 -7.32 6.72
C HIS A 121 -2.09 -7.21 7.90
N THR A 122 -3.36 -6.95 7.64
CA THR A 122 -4.41 -6.98 8.67
C THR A 122 -4.46 -8.35 9.35
N LEU A 123 -4.62 -8.38 10.68
CA LEU A 123 -4.80 -9.62 11.44
C LEU A 123 -6.27 -9.88 11.82
N ASP A 124 -7.09 -8.83 11.77
CA ASP A 124 -8.50 -8.86 12.13
C ASP A 124 -9.32 -7.94 11.20
N ALA A 125 -10.60 -7.79 11.51
CA ALA A 125 -11.52 -7.04 10.67
C ALA A 125 -11.27 -5.52 10.68
N GLY A 126 -10.66 -4.97 11.74
CA GLY A 126 -10.59 -3.55 11.98
C GLY A 126 -11.96 -2.85 11.87
N PHE A 127 -11.96 -1.66 11.29
CA PHE A 127 -13.15 -0.86 11.04
C PHE A 127 -13.14 -0.29 9.62
N ALA A 128 -14.30 0.11 9.12
CA ALA A 128 -14.43 0.78 7.81
C ALA A 128 -13.66 2.11 7.72
N ASN A 129 -13.23 2.67 8.85
CA ASN A 129 -12.50 3.94 8.91
C ASN A 129 -11.11 3.78 9.57
N ALA A 130 -10.70 2.55 9.94
CA ALA A 130 -9.46 2.31 10.65
C ALA A 130 -8.94 0.89 10.43
N GLN A 131 -7.69 0.77 9.93
CA GLN A 131 -7.01 -0.51 9.76
C GLN A 131 -5.61 -0.47 10.37
N SER A 132 -5.16 -1.61 10.87
CA SER A 132 -3.82 -1.82 11.42
C SER A 132 -3.10 -2.91 10.63
N PHE A 133 -1.83 -2.66 10.32
CA PHE A 133 -0.96 -3.52 9.54
C PHE A 133 0.31 -3.77 10.36
N PRO A 134 0.32 -4.77 11.26
CA PRO A 134 1.55 -5.23 11.89
C PRO A 134 2.55 -5.74 10.85
N ALA A 135 3.85 -5.55 11.11
CA ALA A 135 4.89 -5.97 10.18
C ALA A 135 4.77 -7.43 9.80
N ASP A 136 4.71 -7.67 8.49
CA ASP A 136 4.68 -9.01 7.94
C ASP A 136 6.07 -9.66 7.99
N GLN A 137 6.13 -10.95 7.66
CA GLN A 137 7.36 -11.73 7.80
C GLN A 137 8.48 -11.19 6.89
N TYR A 138 8.16 -10.87 5.63
CA TYR A 138 9.12 -10.26 4.71
C TYR A 138 9.75 -8.99 5.30
N SER A 139 8.92 -8.10 5.85
CA SER A 139 9.38 -6.84 6.41
C SER A 139 10.27 -7.04 7.64
N LYS A 140 9.93 -8.01 8.50
CA LYS A 140 10.75 -8.36 9.66
C LYS A 140 12.14 -8.84 9.25
N GLU A 141 12.21 -9.76 8.29
CA GLU A 141 13.48 -10.28 7.77
C GLU A 141 14.30 -9.19 7.10
N LEU A 142 13.65 -8.34 6.30
CA LEU A 142 14.29 -7.18 5.69
C LEU A 142 14.90 -6.26 6.75
N PHE A 143 14.14 -5.89 7.78
CA PHE A 143 14.63 -5.00 8.85
C PHE A 143 15.82 -5.59 9.62
N VAL A 144 15.82 -6.90 9.87
CA VAL A 144 16.99 -7.58 10.47
C VAL A 144 18.20 -7.49 9.53
N SER A 145 18.02 -7.78 8.24
CA SER A 145 19.10 -7.71 7.25
C SER A 145 19.68 -6.30 7.07
N GLN A 146 18.85 -5.27 7.26
CA GLN A 146 19.25 -3.85 7.16
C GLN A 146 19.79 -3.28 8.47
N GLY A 147 19.94 -4.10 9.53
CA GLY A 147 20.50 -3.65 10.82
C GLY A 147 19.56 -2.79 11.66
N ILE A 148 18.24 -2.87 11.44
CA ILE A 148 17.21 -2.13 12.18
C ILE A 148 16.16 -3.06 12.83
N PRO A 149 16.56 -4.07 13.62
CA PRO A 149 15.66 -5.13 14.13
C PRO A 149 14.50 -4.60 14.99
N GLN A 150 14.65 -3.47 15.66
CA GLN A 150 13.57 -2.82 16.41
C GLN A 150 12.32 -2.54 15.55
N SER A 151 12.48 -2.36 14.24
CA SER A 151 11.39 -2.14 13.29
C SER A 151 10.53 -3.38 13.07
N MET A 152 10.94 -4.57 13.54
CA MET A 152 10.09 -5.77 13.51
C MET A 152 8.79 -5.61 14.31
N GLY A 153 8.80 -4.73 15.32
CA GLY A 153 7.62 -4.38 16.11
C GLY A 153 6.74 -3.30 15.48
N ASN A 154 7.06 -2.81 14.27
CA ASN A 154 6.26 -1.80 13.59
C ASN A 154 4.84 -2.30 13.35
N THR A 155 3.88 -1.45 13.70
CA THR A 155 2.50 -1.52 13.22
C THR A 155 2.18 -0.21 12.56
N TRP A 156 1.82 -0.28 11.28
CA TRP A 156 1.28 0.85 10.55
C TRP A 156 -0.22 0.91 10.75
N GLN A 157 -0.76 2.10 10.94
CA GLN A 157 -2.19 2.31 11.09
C GLN A 157 -2.61 3.43 10.17
N MET A 158 -3.74 3.22 9.50
CA MET A 158 -4.35 4.21 8.62
C MET A 158 -5.77 4.47 9.09
N TYR A 159 -6.12 5.74 9.22
CA TYR A 159 -7.46 6.19 9.57
C TYR A 159 -8.01 7.09 8.46
N ILE A 160 -9.28 6.89 8.11
CA ILE A 160 -9.97 7.69 7.09
C ILE A 160 -11.32 8.14 7.66
N TYR A 161 -11.44 9.44 7.91
CA TYR A 161 -12.66 10.11 8.38
C TYR A 161 -13.05 11.22 7.41
N PRO A 162 -14.29 11.75 7.45
CA PRO A 162 -14.78 12.69 6.43
C PRO A 162 -13.91 13.92 6.15
N LYS A 163 -13.10 14.34 7.14
CA LYS A 163 -12.25 15.55 7.04
C LYS A 163 -10.76 15.26 7.15
N GLN A 164 -10.36 14.03 7.47
CA GLN A 164 -8.96 13.73 7.79
C GLN A 164 -8.58 12.31 7.39
N PHE A 165 -7.44 12.20 6.71
CA PHE A 165 -6.71 10.95 6.58
C PHE A 165 -5.51 10.99 7.51
N THR A 166 -5.22 9.88 8.17
CA THR A 166 -4.07 9.78 9.08
C THR A 166 -3.26 8.55 8.73
N TYR A 167 -1.95 8.74 8.65
CA TYR A 167 -0.97 7.66 8.67
C TYR A 167 -0.22 7.69 10.00
N ARG A 168 -0.14 6.55 10.68
CA ARG A 168 0.54 6.38 11.96
C ARG A 168 1.47 5.17 11.90
N LEU A 169 2.66 5.31 12.46
CA LEU A 169 3.58 4.21 12.74
C LEU A 169 3.77 4.13 14.25
N VAL A 170 3.54 2.94 14.82
CA VAL A 170 3.78 2.67 16.24
C VAL A 170 4.63 1.42 16.41
N ARG A 171 5.53 1.45 17.38
CA ARG A 171 6.19 0.28 17.99
C ARG A 171 6.63 0.64 19.40
N GLU A 172 7.23 -0.29 20.12
CA GLU A 172 7.79 -0.03 21.45
C GLU A 172 8.71 1.21 21.44
N GLY A 173 8.37 2.20 22.26
CA GLY A 173 9.08 3.48 22.40
C GLY A 173 8.96 4.45 21.22
N ARG A 174 8.21 4.14 20.15
CA ARG A 174 8.12 4.98 18.93
C ARG A 174 6.69 5.18 18.47
N GLU A 175 6.33 6.43 18.26
CA GLU A 175 5.11 6.86 17.56
C GLU A 175 5.42 8.02 16.61
N PHE A 176 5.03 7.84 15.34
CA PHE A 176 5.03 8.85 14.31
C PHE A 176 3.64 8.97 13.70
N ARG A 177 3.15 10.18 13.46
CA ARG A 177 1.83 10.42 12.90
C ARG A 177 1.81 11.64 11.97
N VAL A 178 1.20 11.46 10.80
CA VAL A 178 0.90 12.53 9.85
C VAL A 178 -0.61 12.58 9.62
N ASP A 179 -1.19 13.77 9.73
CA ASP A 179 -2.60 14.04 9.47
C ASP A 179 -2.75 14.93 8.25
N PHE A 180 -3.60 14.52 7.30
CA PHE A 180 -3.89 15.22 6.04
C PHE A 180 -5.31 15.79 6.06
N ASP A 181 -5.46 17.06 5.67
CA ASP A 181 -6.75 17.76 5.66
C ASP A 181 -7.53 17.44 4.38
N LEU A 182 -8.51 16.53 4.47
CA LEU A 182 -9.32 16.10 3.31
C LEU A 182 -10.33 17.15 2.85
N THR A 183 -10.51 18.24 3.61
CA THR A 183 -11.43 19.32 3.25
C THR A 183 -10.85 20.29 2.22
N LYS A 184 -9.53 20.23 1.99
CA LYS A 184 -8.78 21.14 1.13
C LYS A 184 -7.94 20.38 0.11
N PRO A 185 -8.55 19.86 -0.97
CA PRO A 185 -7.79 19.25 -2.04
C PRO A 185 -6.84 20.29 -2.66
N ILE A 186 -5.62 19.84 -2.98
CA ILE A 186 -4.62 20.64 -3.68
C ILE A 186 -4.36 20.05 -5.06
N THR A 187 -3.69 20.81 -5.93
CA THR A 187 -3.17 20.28 -7.20
C THR A 187 -2.24 19.10 -6.91
N PRO A 188 -2.47 17.92 -7.49
CA PRO A 188 -1.58 16.80 -7.34
C PRO A 188 -0.14 17.15 -7.75
N PRO A 189 0.88 16.67 -7.01
CA PRO A 189 2.27 16.79 -7.44
C PRO A 189 2.51 15.92 -8.68
N SER A 190 3.72 16.02 -9.25
CA SER A 190 4.18 15.09 -10.28
C SER A 190 4.06 13.63 -9.82
N ALA A 191 4.11 12.68 -10.75
CA ALA A 191 4.24 11.27 -10.40
C ALA A 191 5.41 11.03 -9.41
N PRO A 192 5.25 10.07 -8.48
CA PRO A 192 6.38 9.60 -7.68
C PRO A 192 7.47 8.99 -8.58
N TRP A 193 8.69 8.92 -8.08
CA TRP A 193 9.80 8.38 -8.86
C TRP A 193 9.52 6.94 -9.30
N GLY A 194 9.86 6.62 -10.55
CA GLY A 194 9.62 5.30 -11.14
C GLY A 194 8.20 5.03 -11.64
N TYR A 195 7.30 6.01 -11.60
CA TYR A 195 5.94 5.90 -12.15
C TYR A 195 5.71 6.94 -13.26
N GLU A 196 5.00 6.53 -14.31
CA GLU A 196 4.58 7.41 -15.42
C GLU A 196 3.12 7.85 -15.24
N ASP A 197 2.80 9.07 -15.69
CA ASP A 197 1.48 9.73 -15.61
C ASP A 197 0.36 9.07 -16.41
#